data_AF-A0A3D4ZP41-F1
#
_entry.id   AF-A0A3D4ZP41-F1
#
_cell.length_a   1.000
_cell.length_b   1.000
_cell.length_c   1.000
_cell.angle_alpha   90.00
_cell.angle_beta   90.00
_cell.angle_gamma   90.00
#
_symmetry.space_group_name_H-M   'P 1'
#
loop_
_entity.id
_entity.type
_entity.pdbx_description
1 polymer ?
#
loop_
_entity_poly.entity_id
_entity_poly.type
_entity_poly.pdbx_seq_one_letter_code
_entity_poly.pdbx_strand_id
1 'polypeptide(L)'
;LKEGIDAGSGSPPVYPGEALRVGSRGDAVRIMQNSLNAIGRIYTGIPVLLADGIYGTATDNAVRTFQRLFGMDADGVIRRATWNRIVSVSDSL
;
A
#
# COMPACT_ATOMS: atom_id res chain seq x y z
N LEU A 1 25.58 2.89 -5.90
CA LEU A 1 24.16 3.28 -5.87
C LEU A 1 23.37 2.10 -6.45
N LYS A 2 22.89 1.18 -5.61
CA LYS A 2 22.04 0.04 -5.99
C LYS A 2 20.74 0.27 -5.21
N GLU A 3 19.67 0.72 -5.86
CA GLU A 3 18.60 -0.12 -6.43
C GLU A 3 18.05 -1.11 -5.40
N GLY A 4 17.27 -0.61 -4.45
CA GLY A 4 16.64 -1.40 -3.39
C GLY A 4 15.17 -1.66 -3.71
N ILE A 5 14.93 -2.59 -4.64
CA ILE A 5 13.69 -3.38 -4.64
C ILE A 5 14.13 -4.83 -4.45
N ASP A 6 14.60 -5.14 -3.24
CA ASP A 6 14.91 -6.51 -2.83
C ASP A 6 13.60 -7.27 -2.63
N ALA A 7 13.01 -7.73 -3.73
CA ALA A 7 12.13 -8.90 -3.75
C ALA A 7 12.96 -10.19 -3.56
N GLY A 8 13.82 -10.21 -2.53
CA GLY A 8 14.92 -11.18 -2.40
C GLY A 8 15.34 -11.52 -0.97
N SER A 9 14.45 -11.38 0.02
CA SER A 9 14.76 -11.75 1.43
C SER A 9 13.56 -12.27 2.23
N GLY A 10 12.63 -13.02 1.61
CA GLY A 10 11.70 -13.96 2.29
C GLY A 10 10.82 -13.45 3.45
N SER A 11 10.82 -12.16 3.77
CA SER A 11 10.12 -11.60 4.93
C SER A 11 9.17 -10.50 4.48
N PRO A 12 7.90 -10.53 4.92
CA PRO A 12 6.94 -9.49 4.59
C PRO A 12 7.38 -8.13 5.15
N PRO A 13 7.07 -7.02 4.47
CA PRO A 13 7.44 -5.70 4.93
C PRO A 13 6.80 -5.38 6.29
N VAL A 14 7.61 -4.87 7.21
CA VAL A 14 7.21 -4.61 8.60
C VAL A 14 6.46 -3.28 8.68
N TYR A 15 5.34 -3.27 9.40
CA TYR A 15 4.57 -2.05 9.67
C TYR A 15 5.44 -1.00 10.39
N PRO A 16 5.50 0.27 9.92
CA PRO A 16 6.44 1.28 10.42
C PRO A 16 6.17 1.81 11.84
N GLY A 17 5.19 1.25 12.56
CA GLY A 17 4.82 1.67 13.92
C GLY A 17 3.81 2.81 13.96
N GLU A 18 3.69 3.60 12.88
CA GLU A 18 2.73 4.69 12.76
C GLU A 18 1.82 4.54 11.53
N ALA A 19 0.63 5.14 11.60
CA ALA A 19 -0.34 5.06 10.51
C ALA A 19 0.02 6.00 9.34
N LEU A 20 -0.03 5.46 8.12
CA LEU A 20 0.19 6.25 6.91
C LEU A 20 -1.12 6.92 6.47
N ARG A 21 -1.05 8.20 6.13
CA ARG A 21 -2.19 9.03 5.71
C ARG A 21 -1.67 10.19 4.86
N VAL A 22 -2.57 11.02 4.34
CA VAL A 22 -2.18 12.22 3.58
C VAL A 22 -1.10 13.01 4.34
N GLY A 23 0.00 13.30 3.64
CA GLY A 23 1.18 13.97 4.19
C GLY A 23 2.31 13.04 4.66
N SER A 24 2.03 11.75 4.89
CA SER A 24 3.08 10.76 5.15
C SER A 24 4.04 10.61 3.96
N ARG A 25 5.31 10.33 4.24
CA ARG A 25 6.35 10.17 3.22
C ARG A 25 7.33 9.05 3.57
N GLY A 26 8.04 8.54 2.57
CA GLY A 26 9.15 7.60 2.72
C GLY A 26 8.84 6.20 2.21
N ASP A 27 9.74 5.27 2.52
CA ASP A 27 9.75 3.94 1.91
C ASP A 27 8.50 3.12 2.25
N ALA A 28 7.96 3.26 3.47
CA ALA A 28 6.72 2.60 3.85
C ALA A 28 5.53 3.01 2.95
N VAL A 29 5.47 4.28 2.53
CA VAL A 29 4.45 4.75 1.57
C VAL A 29 4.68 4.13 0.20
N ARG A 30 5.93 4.11 -0.27
CA ARG A 30 6.29 3.55 -1.58
C ARG A 30 5.96 2.06 -1.66
N ILE A 31 6.24 1.32 -0.59
CA ILE A 31 5.90 -0.11 -0.48
C ILE A 31 4.38 -0.28 -0.64
N MET A 32 3.57 0.50 0.08
CA MET A 32 2.11 0.40 -0.04
C MET A 32 1.59 0.82 -1.42
N GLN A 33 2.17 1.84 -2.04
CA GLN A 33 1.82 2.23 -3.42
C GLN A 33 2.12 1.10 -4.41
N ASN A 34 3.27 0.44 -4.30
CA ASN A 34 3.63 -0.72 -5.12
C ASN A 34 2.70 -1.92 -4.89
N SER A 35 2.40 -2.24 -3.62
CA SER A 35 1.47 -3.31 -3.29
C SER A 35 0.06 -3.04 -3.84
N LEU A 36 -0.46 -1.82 -3.68
CA LEU A 36 -1.77 -1.43 -4.23
C LEU A 36 -1.80 -1.52 -5.76
N ASN A 37 -0.71 -1.13 -6.44
CA ASN A 37 -0.57 -1.29 -7.88
C ASN A 37 -0.59 -2.77 -8.31
N ALA A 38 0.10 -3.65 -7.57
CA ALA A 38 0.06 -5.09 -7.85
C ALA A 38 -1.35 -5.65 -7.69
N ILE A 39 -2.05 -5.29 -6.61
CA ILE A 39 -3.43 -5.70 -6.35
C ILE A 39 -4.38 -5.17 -7.42
N GLY A 40 -4.20 -3.91 -7.85
CA GLY A 40 -5.01 -3.27 -8.89
C GLY A 40 -4.90 -3.89 -10.29
N ARG A 41 -3.90 -4.77 -10.53
CA ARG A 41 -3.83 -5.57 -11.77
C ARG A 41 -4.91 -6.65 -11.83
N ILE A 42 -5.40 -7.11 -10.68
CA ILE A 42 -6.39 -8.19 -10.55
C ILE A 42 -7.74 -7.63 -10.07
N TYR A 43 -7.73 -6.78 -9.05
CA TYR A 43 -8.92 -6.16 -8.48
C TYR A 43 -9.17 -4.80 -9.15
N THR A 44 -10.05 -4.81 -10.15
CA THR A 44 -10.39 -3.62 -10.92
C THR A 44 -10.97 -2.50 -10.05
N GLY A 45 -10.66 -1.25 -10.39
CA GLY A 45 -11.14 -0.06 -9.69
C GLY A 45 -10.13 0.57 -8.73
N ILE A 46 -9.07 -0.13 -8.31
CA ILE A 46 -7.95 0.49 -7.60
C ILE A 46 -7.15 1.34 -8.62
N PRO A 47 -7.04 2.67 -8.44
CA PRO A 47 -6.29 3.53 -9.36
C PRO A 47 -4.81 3.17 -9.38
N VAL A 48 -4.19 3.28 -10.56
CA VAL A 48 -2.73 3.17 -10.69
C VAL A 48 -2.07 4.37 -10.02
N LEU A 49 -1.07 4.10 -9.19
CA LEU A 49 -0.31 5.07 -8.41
C LEU A 49 1.09 5.25 -8.97
N LEU A 50 1.60 6.47 -8.87
CA LEU A 50 3.04 6.70 -8.87
C LEU A 50 3.59 6.23 -7.52
N ALA A 51 4.58 5.33 -7.54
CA ALA A 51 5.25 4.84 -6.34
C ALA A 51 6.41 5.77 -5.92
N ASP A 52 6.10 7.02 -5.65
CA ASP A 52 7.07 8.06 -5.28
C ASP A 52 7.42 8.07 -3.78
N GLY A 53 6.62 7.40 -2.96
CA GLY A 53 6.72 7.46 -1.51
C GLY A 53 6.09 8.71 -0.90
N ILE A 54 5.19 9.39 -1.59
CA ILE A 54 4.40 10.53 -1.08
C ILE A 54 2.93 10.11 -0.98
N TYR A 55 2.38 10.17 0.23
CA TYR A 55 0.98 9.84 0.45
C TYR A 55 0.13 11.09 0.14
N GLY A 56 -0.28 11.22 -1.12
CA GLY A 56 -1.18 12.26 -1.59
C GLY A 56 -2.62 11.78 -1.77
N THR A 57 -3.47 12.63 -2.36
CA THR A 57 -4.88 12.32 -2.64
C THR A 57 -5.07 11.08 -3.51
N ALA A 58 -4.15 10.81 -4.45
CA ALA A 58 -4.20 9.60 -5.27
C ALA A 58 -4.04 8.33 -4.41
N THR A 59 -3.09 8.33 -3.48
CA THR A 59 -2.87 7.20 -2.55
C THR A 59 -4.04 7.05 -1.58
N ASP A 60 -4.59 8.15 -1.06
CA ASP A 60 -5.81 8.12 -0.22
C ASP A 60 -6.97 7.45 -0.96
N ASN A 61 -7.25 7.87 -2.20
CA ASN A 61 -8.31 7.30 -3.03
C ASN A 61 -8.11 5.80 -3.26
N ALA A 62 -6.88 5.37 -3.60
CA ALA A 62 -6.58 3.96 -3.79
C ALA A 62 -6.75 3.12 -2.51
N VAL A 63 -6.33 3.66 -1.36
CA VAL A 63 -6.50 2.99 -0.06
C VAL A 63 -7.97 2.87 0.30
N ARG A 64 -8.78 3.91 0.11
CA ARG A 64 -10.23 3.83 0.34
C ARG A 64 -10.89 2.80 -0.56
N THR A 65 -10.51 2.75 -1.84
CA THR A 65 -11.04 1.74 -2.76
C THR A 65 -10.65 0.33 -2.32
N PHE A 66 -9.39 0.11 -1.96
CA PHE A 66 -8.93 -1.15 -1.40
C PHE A 66 -9.73 -1.53 -0.14
N GLN A 67 -9.83 -0.62 0.83
CA GLN A 67 -10.58 -0.85 2.06
C GLN A 67 -12.03 -1.27 1.78
N ARG A 68 -12.74 -0.58 0.87
CA ARG A 68 -14.11 -0.97 0.46
C ARG A 68 -14.17 -2.36 -0.17
N LEU A 69 -13.27 -2.67 -1.11
CA LEU A 69 -13.22 -3.97 -1.80
C LEU A 69 -13.00 -5.14 -0.82
N PHE A 70 -12.29 -4.89 0.27
CA PHE A 70 -11.96 -5.91 1.28
C PHE A 70 -12.79 -5.78 2.57
N GLY A 71 -13.91 -5.05 2.54
CA GLY A 71 -14.86 -4.97 3.66
C GLY A 71 -14.33 -4.27 4.91
N MET A 72 -13.37 -3.36 4.74
CA MET A 72 -12.76 -2.56 5.82
C MET A 72 -13.38 -1.16 5.88
N ASP A 73 -13.22 -0.48 7.02
CA ASP A 73 -13.54 0.93 7.14
C ASP A 73 -12.73 1.76 6.14
N ALA A 74 -13.41 2.45 5.22
CA ALA A 74 -12.80 3.17 4.12
C ALA A 74 -12.35 4.59 4.49
N ASP A 75 -11.58 4.70 5.58
CA ASP A 75 -11.11 5.97 6.15
C ASP A 75 -9.89 6.58 5.43
N GLY A 76 -9.28 5.82 4.51
CA GLY A 76 -8.10 6.26 3.75
C GLY A 76 -6.80 6.24 4.56
N VAL A 77 -6.80 5.62 5.75
CA VAL A 77 -5.64 5.54 6.65
C VAL A 77 -5.10 4.12 6.68
N ILE A 78 -3.82 3.95 6.36
CA ILE A 78 -3.14 2.66 6.50
C ILE A 78 -2.67 2.49 7.96
N ARG A 79 -3.56 1.94 8.79
CA ARG A 79 -3.21 1.41 10.12
C ARG A 79 -2.63 0.00 9.99
N ARG A 80 -2.20 -0.60 11.11
CA ARG A 80 -1.66 -1.96 11.14
C ARG A 80 -2.58 -2.98 10.45
N ALA A 81 -3.89 -2.91 10.66
CA ALA A 81 -4.84 -3.83 10.03
C ALA A 81 -4.84 -3.70 8.49
N THR A 82 -4.93 -2.46 7.98
CA THR A 82 -4.89 -2.18 6.54
C THR A 82 -3.55 -2.54 5.92
N TRP A 83 -2.44 -2.25 6.59
CA TRP A 83 -1.10 -2.66 6.17
C TRP A 83 -1.01 -4.18 5.99
N ASN A 84 -1.36 -4.93 7.04
CA ASN A 84 -1.31 -6.39 7.01
C ASN A 84 -2.20 -6.95 5.89
N ARG A 85 -3.37 -6.35 5.68
CA ARG A 85 -4.29 -6.78 4.62
C ARG A 85 -3.74 -6.50 3.23
N ILE A 86 -3.17 -5.32 2.99
CA ILE A 86 -2.50 -4.99 1.70
C ILE A 86 -1.36 -5.98 1.45
N VAL A 87 -0.47 -6.17 2.43
CA VAL A 87 0.68 -7.09 2.30
C VAL A 87 0.23 -8.51 1.99
N SER A 88 -0.70 -9.05 2.79
CA SER A 88 -1.21 -10.41 2.61
C SER A 88 -1.86 -10.63 1.25
N VAL A 89 -2.66 -9.67 0.77
CA VAL A 89 -3.28 -9.77 -0.55
C VAL A 89 -2.21 -9.68 -1.63
N SER A 90 -1.28 -8.72 -1.57
CA SER A 90 -0.24 -8.57 -2.58
C SER A 90 0.73 -9.76 -2.65
N ASP A 91 0.98 -10.43 -1.53
CA ASP A 91 1.85 -11.61 -1.43
C ASP A 91 1.18 -12.89 -2.00
N SER A 92 -0.16 -12.89 -2.05
CA SER A 92 -0.93 -14.01 -2.61
C SER A 92 -1.13 -13.92 -4.13
N LEU A 93 -0.60 -12.88 -4.79
CA LEU A 93 -0.71 -12.63 -6.23
C LEU A 93 0.58 -13.03 -6.95
#